data_AF-A0A0R1KJG0-F1
#
_entry.id   AF-A0A0R1KJG0-F1
#
_cell.length_a   1.000
_cell.length_b   1.000
_cell.length_c   1.000
_cell.angle_alpha   90.00
_cell.angle_beta   90.00
_cell.angle_gamma   90.00
#
_symmetry.space_group_name_H-M   'P 1'
#
loop_
_entity.id
_entity.type
_entity.pdbx_description
1 polymer ?
#
loop_
_entity_poly.entity_id
_entity_poly.type
_entity_poly.pdbx_seq_one_letter_code
_entity_poly.pdbx_strand_id
1 'polypeptide(L)'
;MNRTVDHLIHIMFEELSVNRVRKFTITDLTKASKVTRGTIYYYFNSIEDIYMATFEKKILNMAIKESDDFNEFVSKFILYISKNKTFSLNFYRLAELSIRKKFLINIFNSQLLECNFKINPENIYLVSGLCFIIINWLDNGLEMKTELVIQEVNHYLEFFQITFKQI
;
A
#
# COMPACT_ATOMS: atom_id res chain seq x y z
N MET A 1 17.74 -0.54 -12.73
CA MET A 1 16.89 -1.45 -11.92
C MET A 1 17.64 -2.76 -11.73
N ASN A 2 17.72 -3.28 -10.51
CA ASN A 2 18.47 -4.51 -10.24
C ASN A 2 17.61 -5.73 -10.58
N ARG A 3 18.02 -6.52 -11.58
CA ARG A 3 17.26 -7.68 -12.08
C ARG A 3 16.93 -8.70 -10.98
N THR A 4 17.79 -8.85 -9.98
CA THR A 4 17.56 -9.77 -8.85
C THR A 4 16.47 -9.26 -7.93
N VAL A 5 16.49 -7.96 -7.62
CA VAL A 5 15.44 -7.29 -6.83
C VAL A 5 14.10 -7.40 -7.53
N ASP A 6 14.06 -7.15 -8.84
CA ASP A 6 12.85 -7.24 -9.63
C ASP A 6 12.26 -8.66 -9.66
N HIS A 7 13.14 -9.66 -9.79
CA HIS A 7 12.77 -11.08 -9.73
C HIS A 7 12.19 -11.44 -8.35
N LEU A 8 12.84 -11.04 -7.26
CA LEU A 8 12.38 -11.30 -5.90
C LEU A 8 11.01 -10.67 -5.63
N ILE A 9 10.80 -9.41 -6.04
CA ILE A 9 9.51 -8.71 -5.95
C ILE A 9 8.44 -9.44 -6.76
N HIS A 10 8.77 -9.89 -7.98
CA HIS A 10 7.81 -10.61 -8.81
C HIS A 10 7.38 -11.94 -8.18
N ILE A 11 8.33 -12.75 -7.71
CA ILE A 11 8.04 -14.03 -7.07
C ILE A 11 7.24 -13.83 -5.78
N MET A 12 7.61 -12.85 -4.95
CA MET A 12 6.85 -12.50 -3.75
C MET A 12 5.39 -12.16 -4.08
N PHE A 13 5.19 -11.34 -5.10
CA PHE A 13 3.85 -10.96 -5.54
C PHE A 13 3.04 -12.16 -5.99
N GLU A 14 3.60 -13.05 -6.81
CA GLU A 14 2.94 -14.29 -7.26
C GLU A 14 2.53 -15.15 -6.07
N GLU A 15 3.48 -15.52 -5.20
CA GLU A 15 3.24 -16.39 -4.05
C GLU A 15 2.14 -15.85 -3.11
N LEU A 16 2.13 -14.54 -2.89
CA LEU A 16 1.15 -13.88 -2.03
C LEU A 16 -0.17 -13.56 -2.74
N SER A 17 -0.27 -13.71 -4.06
CA SER A 17 -1.50 -13.45 -4.83
C SER A 17 -2.40 -14.68 -4.98
N VAL A 18 -1.86 -15.90 -4.84
CA VAL A 18 -2.64 -17.13 -5.09
C VAL A 18 -3.66 -17.41 -3.99
N ASN A 19 -3.20 -17.58 -2.75
CA ASN A 19 -4.04 -18.01 -1.63
C ASN A 19 -3.71 -17.22 -0.37
N ARG A 20 -4.65 -17.19 0.59
CA ARG A 20 -4.37 -16.59 1.91
C ARG A 20 -3.28 -17.38 2.66
N VAL A 21 -2.16 -16.75 2.98
CA VAL A 21 -1.02 -17.39 3.67
C VAL A 21 -0.85 -16.93 5.11
N ARG A 22 -0.85 -17.86 6.07
CA ARG A 22 -0.70 -17.52 7.50
C ARG A 22 0.70 -17.04 7.86
N LYS A 23 1.71 -17.51 7.12
CA LYS A 23 3.13 -17.19 7.29
C LYS A 23 3.79 -17.32 5.93
N PHE A 24 4.77 -16.46 5.66
CA PHE A 24 5.67 -16.58 4.53
C PHE A 24 7.05 -16.17 5.01
N THR A 25 8.09 -16.92 4.67
CA THR A 25 9.44 -16.70 5.21
C THR A 25 10.47 -16.50 4.11
N ILE A 26 11.65 -16.02 4.49
CA ILE A 26 12.81 -16.00 3.59
C ILE A 26 13.09 -17.40 3.02
N THR A 27 12.86 -18.48 3.78
CA THR A 27 13.02 -19.86 3.26
C THR A 27 12.07 -20.14 2.11
N ASP A 28 10.81 -19.74 2.25
CA ASP A 28 9.79 -19.96 1.21
C ASP A 28 10.15 -19.17 -0.04
N LEU A 29 10.57 -17.90 0.14
CA LEU A 29 11.08 -17.08 -0.94
C LEU A 29 12.31 -17.68 -1.63
N THR A 30 13.28 -18.22 -0.89
CA THR A 30 14.46 -18.88 -1.50
C THR A 30 14.08 -20.08 -2.35
N LYS A 31 13.08 -20.87 -1.90
CA LYS A 31 12.60 -22.04 -2.64
C LYS A 31 11.88 -21.61 -3.93
N ALA A 32 10.99 -20.63 -3.83
CA ALA A 32 10.21 -20.14 -4.97
C ALA A 32 11.08 -19.41 -6.01
N SER A 33 11.98 -18.53 -5.55
CA SER A 33 12.81 -17.68 -6.42
C SER A 33 14.09 -18.36 -6.93
N LYS A 34 14.53 -19.44 -6.28
CA LYS A 34 15.84 -20.08 -6.47
C LYS A 34 17.04 -19.15 -6.17
N VAL A 35 16.81 -18.09 -5.39
CA VAL A 35 17.86 -17.17 -4.93
C VAL A 35 18.31 -17.58 -3.53
N THR A 36 19.62 -17.50 -3.25
CA THR A 36 20.15 -17.88 -1.92
C THR A 36 19.78 -16.84 -0.85
N ARG A 37 19.72 -17.25 0.42
CA ARG A 37 19.49 -16.32 1.54
C ARG A 37 20.51 -15.19 1.58
N GLY A 38 21.79 -15.48 1.34
CA GLY A 38 22.85 -14.48 1.35
C GLY A 38 22.64 -13.40 0.28
N THR A 39 22.19 -13.79 -0.91
CA THR A 39 21.85 -12.83 -1.97
C THR A 39 20.60 -12.02 -1.64
N ILE A 40 19.59 -12.62 -0.99
CA ILE A 40 18.41 -11.86 -0.53
C ILE A 40 18.83 -10.83 0.52
N TYR A 41 19.60 -11.25 1.52
CA TYR A 41 20.07 -10.37 2.59
C TYR A 41 21.07 -9.30 2.13
N TYR A 42 21.69 -9.47 0.97
CA TYR A 42 22.47 -8.43 0.33
C TYR A 42 21.61 -7.24 -0.14
N TYR A 43 20.35 -7.49 -0.50
CA TYR A 43 19.43 -6.46 -1.00
C TYR A 43 18.41 -5.98 0.03
N PHE A 44 18.04 -6.82 0.98
CA PHE A 44 16.95 -6.57 1.93
C PHE A 44 17.38 -7.01 3.33
N ASN A 45 17.12 -6.20 4.35
CA ASN A 45 17.50 -6.55 5.73
C ASN A 45 16.54 -7.59 6.32
N SER A 46 15.30 -7.60 5.86
CA SER A 46 14.22 -8.39 6.42
C SER A 46 13.24 -8.89 5.35
N ILE A 47 12.33 -9.80 5.71
CA ILE A 47 11.24 -10.21 4.80
C ILE A 47 10.22 -9.08 4.64
N GLU A 48 10.07 -8.26 5.69
CA GLU A 48 9.21 -7.08 5.72
C GLU A 48 9.64 -6.05 4.69
N ASP A 49 10.95 -5.83 4.51
CA ASP A 49 11.48 -4.93 3.47
C ASP A 49 11.01 -5.37 2.07
N ILE A 50 10.94 -6.69 1.84
CA ILE A 50 10.50 -7.27 0.57
C ILE A 50 8.99 -7.12 0.41
N TYR A 51 8.21 -7.31 1.47
CA TYR A 51 6.76 -7.05 1.45
C TYR A 51 6.47 -5.60 1.07
N MET A 52 7.18 -4.65 1.70
CA MET A 52 7.01 -3.22 1.43
C MET A 52 7.42 -2.86 0.01
N ALA A 53 8.59 -3.31 -0.45
CA ALA A 53 9.04 -3.07 -1.82
C ALA A 53 8.11 -3.70 -2.87
N THR A 54 7.51 -4.85 -2.54
CA THR A 54 6.53 -5.51 -3.41
C THR A 54 5.24 -4.71 -3.49
N PHE A 55 4.71 -4.27 -2.35
CA PHE A 55 3.50 -3.44 -2.31
C PHE A 55 3.73 -2.11 -3.01
N GLU A 56 4.86 -1.45 -2.75
CA GLU A 56 5.26 -0.22 -3.41
C GLU A 56 5.25 -0.38 -4.93
N LYS A 57 5.95 -1.40 -5.45
CA LYS A 57 6.08 -1.59 -6.89
C LYS A 57 4.78 -2.01 -7.59
N LYS A 58 3.96 -2.84 -6.94
CA LYS A 58 2.78 -3.47 -7.56
C LYS A 58 1.48 -2.70 -7.35
N ILE A 59 1.41 -1.90 -6.29
CA ILE A 59 0.22 -1.15 -5.89
C ILE A 59 0.52 0.35 -5.95
N LEU A 60 1.44 0.84 -5.11
CA LEU A 60 1.65 2.27 -4.93
C LEU A 60 2.12 2.97 -6.21
N ASN A 61 3.20 2.50 -6.82
CA ASN A 61 3.79 3.12 -8.00
C ASN A 61 2.86 3.08 -9.21
N MET A 62 1.99 2.08 -9.27
CA MET A 62 0.96 1.99 -10.30
C MET A 62 -0.14 3.04 -10.08
N ALA A 63 -0.57 3.23 -8.83
CA ALA A 63 -1.51 4.29 -8.47
C ALA A 63 -0.95 5.69 -8.77
N ILE A 64 0.30 5.96 -8.34
CA ILE A 64 0.99 7.25 -8.58
C ILE A 64 1.14 7.52 -10.08
N LYS A 65 1.56 6.52 -10.86
CA LYS A 65 1.79 6.68 -12.30
C LYS A 65 0.51 7.02 -13.08
N GLU A 66 -0.64 6.58 -12.59
CA GLU A 66 -1.94 6.73 -13.24
C GLU A 66 -2.80 7.83 -12.59
N SER A 67 -2.19 8.75 -11.85
CA SER A 67 -2.89 9.86 -11.19
C SER A 67 -2.27 11.20 -11.50
N ASP A 68 -3.10 12.18 -11.84
CA ASP A 68 -2.67 13.56 -12.09
C ASP A 68 -2.71 14.42 -10.82
N ASP A 69 -3.55 14.05 -9.84
CA ASP A 69 -3.70 14.76 -8.56
C ASP A 69 -3.90 13.82 -7.37
N PHE A 70 -3.94 14.39 -6.17
CA PHE A 70 -4.08 13.63 -4.92
C PHE A 70 -5.40 12.85 -4.82
N ASN A 71 -6.52 13.43 -5.29
CA ASN A 71 -7.82 12.77 -5.20
C ASN A 71 -7.89 11.58 -6.16
N GLU A 72 -7.35 11.74 -7.38
CA GLU A 72 -7.20 10.63 -8.32
C GLU A 72 -6.25 9.57 -7.76
N PHE A 73 -5.11 9.98 -7.18
CA PHE A 73 -4.17 9.06 -6.54
C PHE A 73 -4.86 8.16 -5.51
N VAL A 74 -5.62 8.76 -4.58
CA VAL A 74 -6.30 7.99 -3.53
C VAL A 74 -7.31 7.01 -4.13
N SER A 75 -8.08 7.44 -5.14
CA SER A 75 -9.03 6.57 -5.85
C SER A 75 -8.33 5.41 -6.56
N LYS A 76 -7.24 5.68 -7.29
CA LYS A 76 -6.42 4.66 -7.97
C LYS A 76 -5.78 3.71 -6.96
N PHE A 77 -5.30 4.21 -5.83
CA PHE A 77 -4.72 3.41 -4.77
C PHE A 77 -5.72 2.37 -4.24
N ILE A 78 -6.96 2.79 -3.99
CA ILE A 78 -8.07 1.91 -3.59
C ILE A 78 -8.38 0.87 -4.67
N LEU A 79 -8.43 1.29 -5.95
CA LEU A 79 -8.63 0.38 -7.09
C LEU A 79 -7.53 -0.69 -7.19
N TYR A 80 -6.25 -0.32 -7.01
CA TYR A 80 -5.17 -1.29 -7.05
C TYR A 80 -5.17 -2.24 -5.85
N ILE A 81 -5.55 -1.77 -4.65
CA ILE A 81 -5.80 -2.66 -3.50
C ILE A 81 -6.89 -3.68 -3.84
N SER A 82 -8.02 -3.22 -4.39
CA SER A 82 -9.12 -4.11 -4.81
C SER A 82 -8.68 -5.12 -5.87
N LYS A 83 -8.01 -4.66 -6.93
CA LYS A 83 -7.56 -5.49 -8.04
C LYS A 83 -6.60 -6.60 -7.59
N ASN A 84 -5.83 -6.33 -6.54
CA ASN A 84 -4.85 -7.25 -5.97
C ASN A 84 -5.28 -7.76 -4.59
N LYS A 85 -6.59 -7.97 -4.39
CA LYS A 85 -7.21 -8.30 -3.09
C LYS A 85 -6.46 -9.33 -2.25
N THR A 86 -6.12 -10.50 -2.81
CA THR A 86 -5.43 -11.56 -2.07
C THR A 86 -4.05 -11.13 -1.60
N PHE A 87 -3.27 -10.52 -2.49
CA PHE A 87 -1.96 -9.96 -2.17
C PHE A 87 -2.07 -8.89 -1.08
N SER A 88 -2.96 -7.92 -1.23
CA SER A 88 -3.12 -6.82 -0.29
C SER A 88 -3.54 -7.31 1.10
N LEU A 89 -4.42 -8.32 1.18
CA LEU A 89 -4.80 -8.94 2.46
C LEU A 89 -3.66 -9.74 3.09
N ASN A 90 -2.88 -10.46 2.29
CA ASN A 90 -1.72 -11.19 2.77
C ASN A 90 -0.62 -10.25 3.27
N PHE A 91 -0.27 -9.23 2.49
CA PHE A 91 0.61 -8.15 2.90
C PHE A 91 0.13 -7.52 4.21
N TYR A 92 -1.14 -7.13 4.25
CA TYR A 92 -1.74 -6.51 5.42
C TYR A 92 -1.65 -7.44 6.62
N ARG A 93 -1.88 -8.76 6.50
CA ARG A 93 -1.77 -9.67 7.64
C ARG A 93 -0.33 -9.97 8.08
N LEU A 94 0.60 -10.08 7.12
CA LEU A 94 1.97 -10.54 7.37
C LEU A 94 2.88 -9.44 7.93
N ALA A 95 2.72 -8.19 7.50
CA ALA A 95 3.48 -7.07 8.04
C ALA A 95 3.12 -6.83 9.52
N GLU A 96 4.01 -6.29 10.35
CA GLU A 96 3.64 -5.93 11.73
C GLU A 96 2.66 -4.74 11.76
N LEU A 97 1.77 -4.68 12.75
CA LEU A 97 0.74 -3.64 12.86
C LEU A 97 1.31 -2.22 12.87
N SER A 98 2.39 -2.00 13.63
CA SER A 98 3.11 -0.72 13.71
C SER A 98 3.65 -0.29 12.34
N ILE A 99 4.18 -1.25 11.58
CA ILE A 99 4.73 -1.03 10.25
C ILE A 99 3.61 -0.68 9.26
N ARG A 100 2.48 -1.40 9.27
CA ARG A 100 1.33 -1.14 8.38
C ARG A 100 0.81 0.30 8.49
N LYS A 101 0.59 0.76 9.73
CA LYS A 101 0.06 2.11 9.98
C LYS A 101 1.05 3.18 9.54
N LYS A 102 2.32 3.03 9.95
CA LYS A 102 3.39 3.95 9.56
C LYS A 102 3.56 4.00 8.04
N PHE A 103 3.46 2.87 7.38
CA PHE A 103 3.57 2.76 5.93
C PHE A 103 2.46 3.53 5.20
N LEU A 104 1.19 3.35 5.57
CA LEU A 104 0.08 4.12 4.98
C LEU A 104 0.19 5.62 5.25
N ILE A 105 0.54 6.01 6.48
CA ILE A 105 0.75 7.42 6.85
C ILE A 105 1.85 8.03 5.98
N ASN A 106 2.96 7.31 5.79
CA ASN A 106 4.07 7.79 4.95
C ASN A 106 3.63 7.94 3.49
N ILE A 107 2.89 6.98 2.94
CA ILE A 107 2.36 7.06 1.58
C ILE A 107 1.55 8.35 1.38
N PHE A 108 0.55 8.59 2.22
CA PHE A 108 -0.32 9.75 2.04
C PHE A 108 0.41 11.06 2.28
N ASN A 109 1.27 11.15 3.30
CA ASN A 109 2.07 12.35 3.51
C ASN A 109 3.00 12.64 2.33
N SER A 110 3.67 11.62 1.79
CA SER A 110 4.53 11.79 0.61
C SER A 110 3.73 12.25 -0.61
N GLN A 111 2.55 11.70 -0.84
CA GLN A 111 1.73 12.13 -1.98
C GLN A 111 1.13 13.53 -1.81
N LEU A 112 0.77 13.93 -0.59
CA LEU A 112 0.38 15.32 -0.32
C LEU A 112 1.53 16.30 -0.65
N LEU A 113 2.77 15.94 -0.31
CA LEU A 113 3.95 16.74 -0.64
C LEU A 113 4.17 16.86 -2.15
N GLU A 114 4.14 15.74 -2.87
CA GLU A 114 4.35 15.69 -4.32
C GLU A 114 3.26 16.47 -5.09
N CYS A 115 2.02 16.44 -4.61
CA CYS A 115 0.91 17.20 -5.19
C CYS A 115 0.88 18.68 -4.77
N ASN A 116 1.95 19.21 -4.15
CA ASN A 116 2.05 20.58 -3.64
C ASN A 116 0.92 20.99 -2.68
N PHE A 117 0.37 20.03 -1.96
CA PHE A 117 -0.67 20.31 -0.98
C PHE A 117 -0.08 21.11 0.19
N LYS A 118 -0.75 22.20 0.59
CA LYS A 118 -0.23 23.08 1.63
C LYS A 118 -0.14 22.32 2.95
N ILE A 119 1.09 22.11 3.44
CA ILE A 119 1.30 21.41 4.71
C ILE A 119 0.80 22.30 5.85
N ASN A 120 -0.19 21.81 6.58
CA ASN A 120 -0.65 22.45 7.80
C ASN A 120 -0.94 21.39 8.89
N PRO A 121 -1.16 21.78 10.15
CA PRO A 121 -1.47 20.83 11.22
C PRO A 121 -2.70 19.97 10.95
N GLU A 122 -3.64 20.44 10.13
CA GLU A 122 -4.90 19.75 9.82
C GLU A 122 -4.69 18.58 8.87
N ASN A 123 -3.59 18.55 8.11
CA ASN A 123 -3.22 17.40 7.27
C ASN A 123 -3.09 16.11 8.09
N ILE A 124 -2.80 16.20 9.40
CA ILE A 124 -2.83 15.04 10.28
C ILE A 124 -4.22 14.39 10.31
N TYR A 125 -5.28 15.19 10.31
CA TYR A 125 -6.65 14.69 10.30
C TYR A 125 -6.97 14.09 8.95
N LEU A 126 -6.65 14.77 7.84
CA LEU A 126 -6.81 14.25 6.47
C LEU A 126 -6.19 12.86 6.33
N VAL A 127 -4.89 12.75 6.62
CA VAL A 127 -4.15 11.48 6.51
C VAL A 127 -4.69 10.42 7.45
N SER A 128 -5.05 10.80 8.69
CA SER A 128 -5.61 9.86 9.66
C SER A 128 -6.97 9.30 9.22
N GLY A 129 -7.85 10.13 8.67
CA GLY A 129 -9.15 9.68 8.16
C GLY A 129 -9.02 8.77 6.94
N LEU A 130 -8.14 9.11 5.99
CA LEU A 130 -7.83 8.23 4.85
C LEU A 130 -7.27 6.88 5.30
N CYS A 131 -6.31 6.90 6.25
CA CYS A 131 -5.78 5.67 6.84
C CYS A 131 -6.88 4.87 7.52
N PHE A 132 -7.78 5.52 8.26
CA PHE A 132 -8.88 4.86 8.96
C PHE A 132 -9.80 4.10 7.99
N ILE A 133 -10.25 4.75 6.91
CA ILE A 133 -11.14 4.13 5.92
C ILE A 133 -10.49 2.88 5.31
N ILE A 134 -9.22 2.99 4.89
CA ILE A 134 -8.50 1.88 4.24
C ILE A 134 -8.19 0.75 5.21
N ILE A 135 -7.76 1.07 6.44
CA ILE A 135 -7.49 0.07 7.48
C ILE A 135 -8.79 -0.66 7.83
N ASN A 136 -9.91 0.05 8.03
CA ASN A 136 -11.20 -0.56 8.31
C ASN A 136 -11.63 -1.48 7.16
N TRP A 137 -11.44 -1.08 5.92
CA TRP A 137 -11.76 -1.94 4.77
C TRP A 137 -10.87 -3.20 4.71
N LEU A 138 -9.57 -3.09 5.00
CA LEU A 138 -8.64 -4.22 5.09
C LEU A 138 -8.95 -5.16 6.25
N ASP A 139 -9.28 -4.62 7.43
CA ASP A 139 -9.68 -5.39 8.62
C ASP A 139 -10.94 -6.22 8.35
N ASN A 140 -11.88 -5.65 7.58
CA ASN A 140 -13.08 -6.34 7.10
C ASN A 140 -12.86 -7.15 5.82
N GLY A 141 -11.62 -7.57 5.53
CA GLY A 141 -11.36 -8.52 4.45
C GLY A 141 -11.61 -8.00 3.03
N LEU A 142 -11.64 -6.68 2.84
CA LEU A 142 -12.02 -6.00 1.60
C LEU A 142 -13.41 -6.44 1.11
N GLU A 143 -14.39 -6.57 2.03
CA GLU A 143 -15.76 -7.02 1.73
C GLU A 143 -16.65 -5.92 1.15
N MET A 144 -16.50 -4.67 1.60
CA MET A 144 -17.22 -3.55 1.02
C MET A 144 -16.85 -3.39 -0.46
N LYS A 145 -17.85 -3.12 -1.30
CA LYS A 145 -17.64 -2.87 -2.73
C LYS A 145 -16.71 -1.68 -2.94
N THR A 146 -15.76 -1.83 -3.85
CA THR A 146 -14.71 -0.84 -4.12
C THR A 146 -15.28 0.52 -4.48
N GLU A 147 -16.38 0.56 -5.24
CA GLU A 147 -17.05 1.81 -5.62
C GLU A 147 -17.60 2.56 -4.39
N LEU A 148 -18.10 1.83 -3.38
CA LEU A 148 -18.61 2.43 -2.14
C LEU A 148 -17.46 2.99 -1.29
N VAL A 149 -16.32 2.30 -1.26
CA VAL A 149 -15.12 2.79 -0.55
C VAL A 149 -14.59 4.05 -1.20
N ILE A 150 -14.54 4.10 -2.54
CA ILE A 150 -14.14 5.31 -3.27
C ILE A 150 -15.12 6.45 -2.99
N GLN A 151 -16.42 6.19 -2.96
CA GLN A 151 -17.43 7.19 -2.59
C GLN A 151 -17.23 7.72 -1.16
N GLU A 152 -16.98 6.85 -0.18
CA GLU A 152 -16.72 7.24 1.21
C GLU A 152 -15.48 8.13 1.32
N VAL A 153 -14.42 7.78 0.61
CA VAL A 153 -13.18 8.57 0.58
C VAL A 153 -13.35 9.90 -0.12
N ASN A 154 -14.05 9.95 -1.26
CA ASN A 154 -14.33 11.21 -1.95
C ASN A 154 -15.17 12.14 -1.08
N HIS A 155 -16.19 11.60 -0.39
CA HIS A 155 -17.00 12.38 0.53
C HIS A 155 -16.16 12.93 1.69
N TYR A 156 -15.23 12.13 2.22
CA TYR A 156 -14.30 12.57 3.26
C TYR A 156 -13.38 13.69 2.77
N LEU A 157 -12.83 13.58 1.55
CA LEU A 157 -11.98 14.59 0.92
C LEU A 157 -12.76 15.90 0.70
N GLU A 158 -13.98 15.82 0.17
CA GLU A 158 -14.87 16.99 -0.01
C GLU A 158 -15.18 17.69 1.32
N PHE A 159 -15.55 16.91 2.34
CA PHE A 159 -15.80 17.44 3.68
C PHE A 159 -14.58 18.17 4.24
N PHE A 160 -13.38 17.58 4.06
CA PHE A 160 -12.14 18.16 4.53
C PHE A 160 -11.83 19.49 3.81
N GLN A 161 -11.95 19.52 2.48
CA GLN A 161 -11.74 20.74 1.69
C GLN A 161 -12.67 21.89 2.10
N ILE A 162 -13.96 21.60 2.29
CA ILE A 162 -14.95 22.59 2.72
C ILE A 162 -14.64 23.12 4.13
N THR A 163 -14.31 22.22 5.06
CA THR A 163 -14.12 22.56 6.47
C THR A 163 -12.86 23.39 6.70
N PHE A 164 -11.78 23.07 5.99
CA PHE A 164 -10.46 23.66 6.23
C PHE A 164 -10.03 24.71 5.19
N LYS A 165 -10.91 25.06 4.23
CA LYS A 165 -10.70 26.12 3.21
C LYS A 165 -9.36 26.01 2.48
N GLN A 166 -8.94 24.79 2.15
CA GLN A 166 -7.73 24.57 1.38
C GLN A 166 -8.05 24.79 -0.11
N ILE A 167 -7.71 26.00 -0.60
CA ILE A 167 -7.67 26.44 -2.01
C ILE A 167 -6.21 26.57 -2.41
#